data_AF-A0A0C3DGR2-F1
#
_entry.id   AF-A0A0C3DGR2-F1
#
_cell.length_a   1.000
_cell.length_b   1.000
_cell.length_c   1.000
_cell.angle_alpha   90.00
_cell.angle_beta   90.00
_cell.angle_gamma   90.00
#
_symmetry.space_group_name_H-M   'P 1'
#
loop_
_entity.id
_entity.type
_entity.pdbx_description
1 polymer ?
#
loop_
_entity_poly.entity_id
_entity_poly.type
_entity_poly.pdbx_seq_one_letter_code
_entity_poly.pdbx_strand_id
1 'polypeptide(L)'
;MEESLQAHELQAGESLTVPIGQLHTFKVGDVAANTTATFEPGNLDFERAMLIMRGTQRDGTYQEFGVANEDNMMFLAILSELTNTNQVGAVKAHMDQLYAAKGKDIAAKKKELLEKYATEEQLQRGTEDYIET
;
A
#
# COMPACT_ATOMS: atom_id res chain seq x y z
N MET A 1 10.23 -16.34 -17.31
CA MET A 1 11.55 -15.77 -17.02
C MET A 1 11.36 -14.93 -15.78
N GLU A 2 11.96 -15.32 -14.66
CA GLU A 2 12.13 -14.41 -13.52
C GLU A 2 13.03 -13.28 -14.01
N GLU A 3 12.47 -12.10 -14.24
CA GLU A 3 13.30 -10.89 -14.24
C GLU A 3 13.92 -10.82 -12.84
N SER A 4 15.20 -11.13 -12.78
CA SER A 4 15.96 -11.20 -11.54
C SER A 4 15.83 -9.89 -10.79
N LEU A 5 15.40 -9.93 -9.53
CA LEU A 5 15.51 -8.82 -8.58
C LEU A 5 16.89 -8.18 -8.72
N GLN A 6 16.95 -6.96 -9.26
CA GLN A 6 18.20 -6.22 -9.37
C GLN A 6 18.50 -5.61 -8.01
N ALA A 7 19.54 -6.13 -7.35
CA ALA A 7 20.04 -5.54 -6.13
C ALA A 7 20.80 -4.26 -6.46
N HIS A 8 20.35 -3.14 -5.91
CA HIS A 8 21.05 -1.87 -5.94
C HIS A 8 21.51 -1.55 -4.52
N GLU A 9 22.82 -1.36 -4.35
CA GLU A 9 23.36 -0.83 -3.10
C GLU A 9 23.32 0.69 -3.16
N LEU A 10 22.75 1.31 -2.13
CA LEU A 10 22.66 2.77 -1.98
C LEU A 10 23.51 3.21 -0.79
N GLN A 11 24.38 4.19 -1.04
CA GLN A 11 25.10 4.90 0.01
C GLN A 11 24.28 6.11 0.51
N ALA A 12 24.62 6.62 1.70
CA ALA A 12 23.97 7.82 2.24
C ALA A 12 24.13 9.02 1.28
N GLY A 13 23.01 9.63 0.91
CA GLY A 13 22.96 10.75 -0.04
C GLY A 13 22.78 10.35 -1.50
N GLU A 14 22.83 9.06 -1.84
CA GLU A 14 22.49 8.57 -3.18
C GLU A 14 20.99 8.39 -3.36
N SER A 15 20.52 8.51 -4.61
CA SER A 15 19.15 8.23 -5.01
C SER A 15 19.12 7.26 -6.19
N LEU A 16 18.05 6.47 -6.25
CA LEU A 16 17.75 5.56 -7.35
C LEU A 16 16.29 5.73 -7.74
N THR A 17 16.04 5.82 -9.05
CA THR A 17 14.69 5.72 -9.60
C THR A 17 14.46 4.29 -10.06
N VAL A 18 13.40 3.66 -9.56
CA VAL A 18 12.97 2.35 -10.07
C VAL A 18 11.93 2.56 -11.17
N PRO A 19 12.16 2.06 -12.40
CA PRO A 19 11.19 2.08 -13.48
C PRO A 19 9.86 1.43 -13.13
N ILE A 20 8.77 1.96 -13.68
CA ILE A 20 7.43 1.37 -13.54
C ILE A 20 7.44 -0.06 -14.06
N GLY A 21 6.89 -0.98 -13.26
CA GLY A 21 6.80 -2.40 -13.60
C GLY A 21 8.05 -3.22 -13.27
N GLN A 22 9.15 -2.59 -12.82
CA GLN A 22 10.35 -3.30 -12.41
C GLN A 22 10.22 -3.81 -10.96
N LEU A 23 10.38 -5.12 -10.79
CA LEU A 23 10.44 -5.74 -9.48
C LEU A 23 11.72 -5.32 -8.75
N HIS A 24 11.59 -4.88 -7.51
CA HIS A 24 12.69 -4.41 -6.68
C HIS A 24 12.46 -4.76 -5.21
N THR A 25 13.54 -4.73 -4.42
CA THR A 25 13.50 -4.92 -2.97
C THR A 25 14.55 -4.04 -2.31
N PHE A 26 14.23 -3.47 -1.15
CA PHE A 26 15.17 -2.72 -0.34
C PHE A 26 15.64 -3.61 0.81
N LYS A 27 16.96 -3.79 0.93
CA LYS A 27 17.59 -4.49 2.05
C LYS A 27 18.41 -3.49 2.84
N VAL A 28 18.05 -3.29 4.09
CA VAL A 28 18.87 -2.49 5.02
C VAL A 28 19.97 -3.39 5.56
N GLY A 29 21.21 -2.89 5.62
CA GLY A 29 22.34 -3.57 6.24
C GLY A 29 22.26 -3.56 7.78
N ASP A 30 23.41 -3.76 8.44
CA ASP A 30 23.46 -3.91 9.90
C ASP A 30 23.31 -2.60 10.69
N VAL A 31 23.17 -1.47 10.00
CA VAL A 31 23.06 -0.14 10.59
C VAL A 31 21.73 0.49 10.21
N ALA A 32 21.10 1.20 11.15
CA ALA A 32 19.86 1.93 10.90
C ALA A 32 20.03 2.91 9.72
N ALA A 33 19.11 2.85 8.76
CA ALA A 33 19.07 3.72 7.60
C ALA A 33 17.71 4.42 7.51
N ASN A 34 17.72 5.71 7.18
CA ASN A 34 16.53 6.48 6.87
C ASN A 34 16.47 6.69 5.35
N THR A 35 15.31 6.42 4.74
CA THR A 35 15.10 6.56 3.30
C THR A 35 13.84 7.37 3.04
N THR A 36 13.88 8.22 2.01
CA THR A 36 12.70 8.89 1.46
C THR A 36 12.35 8.24 0.13
N ALA A 37 11.09 7.85 -0.04
CA ALA A 37 10.57 7.32 -1.30
C ALA A 37 9.54 8.29 -1.88
N THR A 38 9.68 8.58 -3.18
CA THR A 38 8.75 9.44 -3.92
C THR A 38 8.14 8.62 -5.06
N PHE A 39 6.82 8.76 -5.27
CA PHE A 39 6.10 8.10 -6.37
C PHE A 39 5.68 9.15 -7.40
N GLU A 40 6.13 8.99 -8.64
CA GLU A 40 5.79 9.89 -9.75
C GLU A 40 5.33 9.09 -11.00
N PRO A 41 4.16 9.42 -11.59
CA PRO A 41 3.18 10.38 -11.13
C PRO A 41 2.48 9.91 -9.84
N GLY A 42 2.10 10.86 -8.98
CA GLY A 42 1.28 10.55 -7.81
C GLY A 42 -0.05 9.92 -8.21
N ASN A 43 -0.62 9.10 -7.34
CA ASN A 43 -1.94 8.49 -7.53
C ASN A 43 -2.85 8.88 -6.35
N LEU A 44 -3.98 9.52 -6.64
CA LEU A 44 -4.95 9.92 -5.61
C LEU A 44 -5.45 8.72 -4.80
N ASP A 45 -5.59 7.55 -5.42
CA ASP A 45 -6.02 6.34 -4.73
C ASP A 45 -4.94 5.80 -3.78
N PHE A 46 -3.66 6.09 -4.04
CA PHE A 46 -2.59 5.81 -3.08
C PHE A 46 -2.74 6.67 -1.81
N GLU A 47 -3.03 7.96 -1.95
CA GLU A 47 -3.30 8.84 -0.80
C GLU A 47 -4.53 8.37 -0.01
N ARG A 48 -5.58 7.96 -0.71
CA ARG A 48 -6.77 7.35 -0.07
C ARG A 48 -6.40 6.09 0.72
N ALA A 49 -5.54 5.22 0.18
CA ALA A 49 -5.06 4.04 0.88
C ALA A 49 -4.30 4.43 2.16
N MET A 50 -3.42 5.44 2.11
CA MET A 50 -2.68 5.92 3.28
C MET A 50 -3.61 6.47 4.36
N LEU A 51 -4.63 7.25 3.97
CA LEU A 51 -5.63 7.76 4.91
C LEU A 51 -6.46 6.64 5.55
N ILE A 52 -6.88 5.64 4.77
CA ILE A 52 -7.58 4.47 5.30
C ILE A 52 -6.70 3.70 6.29
N MET A 53 -5.43 3.45 5.97
CA MET A 53 -4.50 2.75 6.87
C MET A 53 -4.32 3.53 8.20
N ARG A 54 -4.10 4.85 8.13
CA ARG A 54 -4.00 5.70 9.33
C ARG A 54 -5.29 5.70 10.14
N GLY A 55 -6.43 5.83 9.47
CA GLY A 55 -7.75 5.90 10.09
C GLY A 55 -8.12 4.62 10.84
N THR A 56 -7.87 3.47 10.20
CA THR A 56 -8.14 2.13 10.75
C THR A 56 -7.18 1.75 11.88
N GLN A 57 -5.92 2.21 11.82
CA GLN A 57 -5.00 2.07 12.94
C GLN A 57 -5.45 2.93 14.14
N ARG A 58 -5.86 4.18 13.89
CA ARG A 58 -6.27 5.12 14.93
C ARG A 58 -7.49 4.66 15.72
N ASP A 59 -8.48 4.06 15.07
CA ASP A 59 -9.71 3.59 15.73
C ASP A 59 -9.73 2.09 16.05
N GLY A 60 -8.66 1.37 15.71
CA GLY A 60 -8.51 -0.04 16.00
C GLY A 60 -9.32 -0.99 15.12
N THR A 61 -9.90 -0.51 14.00
CA THR A 61 -10.64 -1.35 13.05
C THR A 61 -9.73 -2.42 12.43
N TYR A 62 -8.47 -2.07 12.12
CA TYR A 62 -7.44 -3.02 11.69
C TYR A 62 -6.15 -2.74 12.47
N GLN A 63 -5.83 -3.61 13.43
CA GLN A 63 -4.63 -3.48 14.28
C GLN A 63 -3.49 -4.40 13.84
N GLU A 64 -3.79 -5.49 13.13
CA GLU A 64 -2.81 -6.52 12.78
C GLU A 64 -2.75 -6.71 11.27
N PHE A 65 -1.80 -6.05 10.61
CA PHE A 65 -1.57 -6.16 9.16
C PHE A 65 -0.84 -7.46 8.74
N GLY A 66 -0.40 -8.27 9.71
CA GLY A 66 0.47 -9.44 9.48
C GLY A 66 -0.18 -10.81 9.65
N VAL A 67 -1.45 -10.88 10.07
CA VAL A 67 -2.15 -12.15 10.31
C VAL A 67 -3.12 -12.42 9.17
N ALA A 68 -2.96 -13.53 8.47
CA ALA A 68 -3.89 -13.92 7.40
C ALA A 68 -5.21 -14.45 7.99
N ASN A 69 -6.16 -13.55 8.27
CA ASN A 69 -7.56 -13.86 8.53
C ASN A 69 -8.45 -13.27 7.41
N GLU A 70 -9.74 -13.65 7.35
CA GLU A 70 -10.64 -13.23 6.26
C GLU A 70 -10.76 -11.70 6.15
N ASP A 71 -10.88 -11.01 7.28
CA ASP A 71 -10.99 -9.55 7.33
C ASP A 71 -9.72 -8.85 6.85
N ASN A 72 -8.55 -9.34 7.25
CA ASN A 72 -7.26 -8.82 6.83
C ASN A 72 -6.99 -9.07 5.34
N MET A 73 -7.46 -10.20 4.81
CA MET A 73 -7.34 -10.50 3.37
C MET A 73 -8.26 -9.62 2.53
N MET A 74 -9.49 -9.37 2.99
CA MET A 74 -10.39 -8.41 2.36
C MET A 74 -9.80 -6.99 2.41
N PHE A 75 -9.19 -6.60 3.53
CA PHE A 75 -8.53 -5.30 3.64
C PHE A 75 -7.31 -5.19 2.71
N LEU A 76 -6.48 -6.23 2.63
CA LEU A 76 -5.35 -6.31 1.71
C LEU A 76 -5.80 -6.22 0.23
N ALA A 77 -6.94 -6.82 -0.11
CA ALA A 77 -7.53 -6.70 -1.44
C ALA A 77 -7.93 -5.25 -1.76
N ILE A 78 -8.54 -4.54 -0.81
CA ILE A 78 -8.91 -3.13 -0.96
C ILE A 78 -7.67 -2.25 -1.14
N LEU A 79 -6.66 -2.44 -0.28
CA LEU A 79 -5.40 -1.70 -0.40
C LEU A 79 -4.74 -1.98 -1.75
N SER A 80 -4.67 -3.25 -2.18
CA SER A 80 -4.07 -3.63 -3.45
C SER A 80 -4.76 -2.97 -4.65
N GLU A 81 -6.09 -2.81 -4.63
CA GLU A 81 -6.81 -2.08 -5.68
C GLU A 81 -6.44 -0.59 -5.69
N LEU A 82 -6.44 0.06 -4.53
CA LEU A 82 -6.15 1.49 -4.39
C LEU A 82 -4.69 1.83 -4.75
N THR A 83 -3.76 0.94 -4.43
CA THR A 83 -2.34 1.12 -4.71
C THR A 83 -1.91 0.52 -6.05
N ASN A 84 -2.85 0.00 -6.85
CA ASN A 84 -2.58 -0.69 -8.12
C ASN A 84 -1.51 -1.78 -7.97
N THR A 85 -1.58 -2.55 -6.88
CA THR A 85 -0.59 -3.58 -6.57
C THR A 85 -0.84 -4.85 -7.38
N ASN A 86 0.14 -5.19 -8.21
CA ASN A 86 0.12 -6.43 -8.97
C ASN A 86 0.74 -7.57 -8.15
N GLN A 87 -0.12 -8.37 -7.53
CA GLN A 87 0.28 -9.57 -6.81
C GLN A 87 0.75 -10.67 -7.77
N VAL A 88 1.75 -11.45 -7.38
CA VAL A 88 2.30 -12.57 -8.16
C VAL A 88 2.32 -13.88 -7.36
N GLY A 89 2.46 -15.01 -8.05
CA GLY A 89 2.59 -16.32 -7.42
C GLY A 89 1.35 -16.76 -6.60
N ALA A 90 1.59 -17.40 -5.45
CA ALA A 90 0.52 -17.95 -4.61
C ALA A 90 -0.42 -16.86 -4.04
N VAL A 91 0.11 -15.67 -3.74
CA VAL A 91 -0.70 -14.54 -3.26
C VAL A 91 -1.71 -14.12 -4.33
N LYS A 92 -1.28 -14.06 -5.60
CA LYS A 92 -2.19 -13.78 -6.71
C LYS A 92 -3.33 -14.80 -6.79
N ALA A 93 -3.01 -16.09 -6.72
CA ALA A 93 -4.01 -17.14 -6.81
C ALA A 93 -5.05 -17.05 -5.68
N HIS A 94 -4.61 -16.73 -4.45
CA HIS A 94 -5.52 -16.49 -3.33
C HIS A 94 -6.38 -15.23 -3.52
N MET A 95 -5.80 -14.14 -4.03
CA MET A 95 -6.57 -12.93 -4.33
C MET A 95 -7.62 -13.16 -5.41
N ASP A 96 -7.27 -13.87 -6.50
CA ASP A 96 -8.21 -14.20 -7.57
C ASP A 96 -9.42 -15.00 -7.03
N GLN A 97 -9.17 -15.97 -6.14
CA GLN A 97 -10.23 -16.74 -5.47
C GLN A 97 -11.09 -15.86 -4.56
N LEU A 98 -10.46 -14.98 -3.78
CA LEU A 98 -11.14 -14.06 -2.89
C LEU A 98 -12.06 -13.12 -3.67
N TYR A 99 -11.58 -12.52 -4.77
CA TYR A 99 -12.40 -11.67 -5.64
C TYR A 99 -13.57 -12.42 -6.27
N ALA A 100 -13.34 -13.66 -6.72
CA ALA A 100 -14.41 -14.50 -7.27
C ALA A 100 -15.51 -14.80 -6.24
N ALA A 101 -15.12 -15.03 -4.98
CA ALA A 101 -16.06 -15.37 -3.91
C ALA A 101 -16.75 -14.15 -3.27
N LYS A 102 -16.02 -13.03 -3.12
CA LYS A 102 -16.38 -11.91 -2.23
C LYS A 102 -16.30 -10.54 -2.91
N GLY A 103 -16.19 -10.46 -4.23
CA GLY A 103 -15.99 -9.18 -4.93
C GLY A 103 -17.02 -8.09 -4.61
N LYS A 104 -18.28 -8.46 -4.36
CA LYS A 104 -19.31 -7.50 -3.92
C LYS A 104 -19.07 -6.96 -2.51
N ASP A 105 -18.66 -7.82 -1.59
CA ASP A 105 -18.37 -7.46 -0.20
C ASP A 105 -17.12 -6.58 -0.14
N ILE A 106 -16.09 -6.91 -0.92
CA ILE A 106 -14.89 -6.09 -1.09
C ILE A 106 -15.25 -4.69 -1.60
N ALA A 107 -16.09 -4.60 -2.65
CA ALA A 107 -16.50 -3.31 -3.21
C ALA A 107 -17.31 -2.48 -2.20
N ALA A 108 -18.22 -3.12 -1.46
CA ALA A 108 -19.00 -2.46 -0.41
C ALA A 108 -18.10 -1.96 0.73
N LYS A 109 -17.17 -2.79 1.21
CA LYS A 109 -16.24 -2.44 2.27
C LYS A 109 -15.27 -1.34 1.84
N LYS A 110 -14.77 -1.38 0.59
CA LYS A 110 -13.97 -0.30 0.02
C LYS A 110 -14.71 1.03 0.07
N LYS A 111 -15.97 1.04 -0.36
CA LYS A 111 -16.82 2.24 -0.32
C LYS A 111 -16.98 2.76 1.12
N GLU A 112 -17.29 1.88 2.07
CA GLU A 112 -17.38 2.23 3.49
C GLU A 112 -16.09 2.87 4.03
N LEU A 113 -14.93 2.28 3.72
CA LEU A 113 -13.64 2.79 4.19
C LEU A 113 -13.30 4.14 3.55
N LEU A 114 -13.58 4.33 2.26
CA LEU A 114 -13.39 5.60 1.56
C LEU A 114 -14.27 6.70 2.16
N GLU A 115 -15.55 6.42 2.40
CA GLU A 115 -16.49 7.38 2.99
C GLU A 115 -16.12 7.73 4.44
N LYS A 116 -15.51 6.81 5.18
CA LYS A 116 -15.15 7.01 6.59
C LYS A 116 -13.79 7.70 6.79
N TYR A 117 -12.80 7.36 5.97
CA TYR A 117 -11.40 7.75 6.24
C TYR A 117 -10.73 8.55 5.13
N ALA A 118 -11.30 8.59 3.92
CA ALA A 118 -10.68 9.25 2.77
C ALA A 118 -11.68 10.18 2.05
N THR A 119 -12.39 11.00 2.84
CA THR A 119 -13.26 12.05 2.29
C THR A 119 -12.43 13.12 1.58
N GLU A 120 -13.08 13.91 0.71
CA GLU A 120 -12.42 15.04 0.03
C GLU A 120 -11.81 16.05 1.02
N GLU A 121 -12.46 16.27 2.17
CA GLU A 121 -11.90 17.12 3.24
C GLU A 121 -10.61 16.52 3.82
N GLN A 122 -10.59 15.20 4.08
CA GLN A 122 -9.40 14.52 4.60
C GLN A 122 -8.27 14.46 3.57
N LEU A 123 -8.59 14.34 2.28
CA LEU A 123 -7.60 14.40 1.20
C LEU A 123 -6.97 15.79 1.09
N GLN A 124 -7.77 16.85 1.24
CA GLN A 124 -7.26 18.22 1.26
C GLN A 124 -6.35 18.44 2.48
N ARG A 125 -6.79 18.03 3.68
CA ARG A 125 -6.02 18.17 4.92
C ARG A 125 -4.77 17.27 4.99
N GLY A 126 -4.81 16.09 4.37
CA GLY A 126 -3.67 15.18 4.29
C GLY A 126 -2.45 15.77 3.57
N THR A 127 -2.66 16.83 2.77
CA THR A 127 -1.57 17.63 2.18
C THR A 127 -0.99 18.70 3.12
N GLU A 128 -1.66 18.99 4.24
CA GLU A 128 -1.28 20.05 5.19
C GLU A 128 -0.41 19.53 6.35
N ASP A 129 -0.54 18.24 6.72
CA ASP A 129 0.26 17.61 7.79
C ASP A 129 1.73 17.31 7.39
N TYR A 130 2.17 17.73 6.20
CA TYR A 130 3.55 17.54 5.68
C TYR A 130 4.54 18.66 6.07
N ILE A 131 4.14 19.61 6.92
CA ILE A 131 5.03 20.66 7.42
C ILE A 131 5.26 20.43 8.92
N GLU A 132 6.31 19.66 9.23
CA GLU A 132 7.25 19.86 10.35
C GLU A 132 8.00 18.55 10.66
N THR A 133 9.13 18.35 9.95
CA THR A 133 10.30 17.63 10.49
C THR A 133 11.56 18.30 9.99
#